data_AF-A0A7L0T1T1-F1
#
_entry.id   AF-A0A7L0T1T1-F1
#
_cell.length_a   1.000
_cell.length_b   1.000
_cell.length_c   1.000
_cell.angle_alpha   90.00
_cell.angle_beta   90.00
_cell.angle_gamma   90.00
#
_symmetry.space_group_name_H-M   'P 1'
#
loop_
_entity.id
_entity.type
_entity.pdbx_description
1 polymer ?
#
loop_
_entity_poly.entity_id
_entity_poly.type
_entity_poly.pdbx_seq_one_letter_code
_entity_poly.pdbx_strand_id
1 'polypeptide(L)'
;IQKRWRGYYVRKYIHNYYALKKYLEAICVNNEIVRNELQEYTEMKENEEKRKELEKKEKEKKYQARKMHYLLSTEQIAGIYNSPFRKSPDPMELLLRNSKPLSHRRQQQKSPFTCELYDWPTCRRPPTFSTARPLPPVGRQKPQGPFRDPAEVWQQRYKPLEPTLRVAASINSPPEKAREETKREEWRNCIHDNEFLPFSSYHKNEKYEPSILRSGKYGQETYGIKHFREVHSKKWVADK
;
A
#
# COMPACT_ATOMS: atom_id res chain seq x y z
N ILE A 1 11.15 -32.64 64.56
CA ILE A 1 10.97 -31.16 64.43
C ILE A 1 11.16 -30.68 62.99
N GLN A 2 12.31 -30.92 62.34
CA GLN A 2 12.62 -30.42 60.98
C GLN A 2 11.58 -30.79 59.89
N LYS A 3 11.08 -32.04 59.87
CA LYS A 3 10.05 -32.48 58.91
C LYS A 3 8.76 -31.66 59.02
N ARG A 4 8.35 -31.30 60.24
CA ARG A 4 7.15 -30.50 60.52
C ARG A 4 7.33 -29.07 60.00
N TRP A 5 8.50 -28.49 60.24
CA TRP A 5 8.84 -27.12 59.80
C TRP A 5 8.92 -27.02 58.28
N ARG A 6 9.59 -27.97 57.61
CA ARG A 6 9.62 -28.06 56.14
C ARG A 6 8.22 -28.15 55.54
N GLY A 7 7.35 -28.99 56.10
CA GLY A 7 5.97 -29.10 55.63
C GLY A 7 5.15 -27.81 55.80
N TYR A 8 5.35 -27.08 56.90
CA TYR A 8 4.74 -25.76 57.10
C TYR A 8 5.26 -24.72 56.11
N TYR A 9 6.58 -24.64 55.92
CA TYR A 9 7.21 -23.67 55.02
C TYR A 9 6.72 -23.84 53.58
N VAL A 10 6.70 -25.08 53.07
CA VAL A 10 6.24 -25.38 51.71
C VAL A 10 4.78 -24.97 51.51
N ARG A 11 3.87 -25.33 52.43
CA ARG A 11 2.43 -24.99 52.32
C ARG A 11 2.14 -23.50 52.46
N LYS A 12 2.96 -22.76 53.21
CA LYS A 12 2.75 -21.33 53.43
C LYS A 12 3.36 -20.46 52.32
N TYR A 13 4.55 -20.81 51.84
CA TYR A 13 5.34 -19.92 50.99
C TYR A 13 5.58 -20.43 49.57
N ILE A 14 5.58 -21.75 49.33
CA ILE A 14 5.86 -22.31 48.01
C ILE A 14 4.56 -22.68 47.30
N HIS A 15 3.78 -23.59 47.90
CA HIS A 15 2.52 -24.07 47.37
C HIS A 15 1.35 -23.52 48.18
N ASN A 16 1.22 -22.20 48.18
CA ASN A 16 0.13 -21.53 48.86
C ASN A 16 -1.18 -21.72 48.07
N TYR A 17 -2.01 -22.65 48.53
CA TYR A 17 -3.30 -22.98 47.94
C TYR A 17 -4.21 -21.76 47.77
N TYR A 18 -4.28 -20.88 48.77
CA TYR A 18 -5.17 -19.72 48.75
C TYR A 18 -4.73 -18.67 47.74
N ALA A 19 -3.41 -18.48 47.58
CA ALA A 19 -2.88 -17.57 46.57
C ALA A 19 -3.21 -18.06 45.16
N LEU A 20 -3.02 -19.36 44.89
CA LEU A 20 -3.38 -19.96 43.61
C LEU A 20 -4.89 -19.88 43.34
N LYS A 21 -5.72 -20.18 44.35
CA LYS A 21 -7.18 -20.09 44.24
C LYS A 21 -7.62 -18.67 43.83
N LYS A 22 -7.13 -17.64 44.53
CA LYS A 22 -7.43 -16.24 44.23
C LYS A 22 -6.98 -15.83 42.82
N TYR A 23 -5.82 -16.31 42.39
CA TYR A 23 -5.31 -16.06 41.05
C TYR A 23 -6.21 -16.67 39.97
N LEU A 24 -6.64 -17.93 40.15
CA LEU A 24 -7.55 -18.58 39.21
C LEU A 24 -8.91 -17.90 39.16
N GLU A 25 -9.45 -17.48 40.31
CA GLU A 25 -10.69 -16.67 40.35
C GLU A 25 -10.54 -15.36 39.57
N ALA A 26 -9.41 -14.65 39.74
CA ALA A 26 -9.13 -13.43 38.98
C ALA A 26 -9.03 -13.70 37.47
N ILE A 27 -8.41 -14.81 37.05
CA ILE A 27 -8.37 -15.20 35.64
C ILE A 27 -9.78 -15.48 35.11
N CYS A 28 -10.62 -16.18 35.87
CA CYS A 28 -11.99 -16.47 35.47
C CYS A 28 -12.76 -15.18 35.20
N VAL A 29 -12.70 -14.22 36.13
CA VAL A 29 -13.34 -12.90 35.98
C VAL A 29 -12.79 -12.15 34.77
N ASN A 30 -11.47 -12.11 34.59
CA ASN A 30 -10.86 -11.44 33.44
C ASN A 30 -11.29 -12.09 32.12
N ASN A 31 -11.35 -13.41 32.06
CA ASN A 31 -11.79 -14.13 30.86
C ASN A 31 -13.27 -13.85 30.54
N GLU A 32 -14.13 -13.72 31.55
CA GLU A 32 -15.53 -13.33 31.38
C GLU A 32 -15.64 -11.91 30.82
N ILE A 33 -14.89 -10.96 31.36
CA ILE A 33 -14.84 -9.58 30.87
C ILE A 33 -14.40 -9.56 29.39
N VAL A 34 -13.29 -10.21 29.06
CA VAL A 34 -12.76 -10.26 27.68
C VAL A 34 -13.77 -10.91 26.72
N ARG A 35 -14.48 -11.96 27.15
CA ARG A 35 -15.52 -12.58 26.31
C ARG A 35 -16.69 -11.63 26.06
N ASN A 36 -17.13 -10.89 27.08
CA ASN A 36 -18.21 -9.92 26.94
C ASN A 36 -17.80 -8.78 26.01
N GLU A 37 -16.59 -8.23 26.16
CA GLU A 37 -16.05 -7.20 25.26
C GLU A 37 -15.97 -7.68 23.80
N LEU A 38 -15.54 -8.93 23.58
CA LEU A 38 -15.50 -9.52 22.25
C LEU A 38 -16.92 -9.69 21.67
N GLN A 39 -17.88 -10.11 22.48
CA GLN A 39 -19.28 -10.22 22.07
C GLN A 39 -19.84 -8.85 21.67
N GLU A 40 -19.68 -7.84 22.51
CA GLU A 40 -20.11 -6.46 22.21
C GLU A 40 -19.48 -5.96 20.91
N TYR A 41 -18.19 -6.22 20.69
CA TYR A 41 -17.50 -5.84 19.46
C TYR A 41 -18.10 -6.53 18.22
N THR A 42 -18.43 -7.82 18.32
CA THR A 42 -19.08 -8.53 17.21
C THR A 42 -20.46 -7.96 16.90
N GLU A 43 -21.28 -7.69 17.92
CA GLU A 43 -22.61 -7.10 17.76
C GLU A 43 -22.52 -5.69 17.14
N MET A 44 -21.59 -4.88 17.61
CA MET A 44 -21.34 -3.54 17.07
C MET A 44 -20.94 -3.57 15.60
N LYS A 45 -20.05 -4.49 15.22
CA LYS A 45 -19.59 -4.67 13.84
C LYS A 45 -20.74 -5.12 12.92
N GLU A 46 -21.53 -6.11 13.34
CA GLU A 46 -22.70 -6.56 12.58
C GLU A 46 -23.71 -5.44 12.36
N ASN A 47 -23.97 -4.63 13.40
CA ASN A 47 -24.87 -3.49 13.31
C ASN A 47 -24.33 -2.43 12.35
N GLU A 48 -23.03 -2.15 12.37
CA GLU A 48 -22.38 -1.23 11.44
C GLU A 48 -22.49 -1.74 9.98
N GLU A 49 -22.26 -3.03 9.75
CA GLU A 49 -22.41 -3.66 8.44
C GLU A 49 -23.85 -3.58 7.92
N LYS A 50 -24.83 -3.90 8.77
CA LYS A 50 -26.27 -3.75 8.44
C LYS A 50 -26.60 -2.31 8.08
N ARG A 51 -26.11 -1.32 8.84
CA ARG A 51 -26.32 0.11 8.54
C ARG A 51 -25.70 0.51 7.19
N LYS A 52 -24.47 0.07 6.91
CA LYS A 52 -23.79 0.31 5.63
C LYS A 52 -24.54 -0.33 4.47
N GLU A 53 -25.08 -1.53 4.65
CA GLU A 53 -25.87 -2.22 3.63
C GLU A 53 -27.18 -1.48 3.33
N LEU A 54 -27.89 -1.00 4.37
CA LEU A 54 -29.07 -0.16 4.20
C LEU A 54 -28.74 1.14 3.47
N GLU A 55 -27.65 1.81 3.83
CA GLU A 55 -27.20 3.03 3.15
C GLU A 55 -26.86 2.79 1.67
N LYS A 56 -26.21 1.66 1.36
CA LYS A 56 -25.94 1.24 -0.03
C LYS A 56 -27.24 1.02 -0.80
N LYS A 57 -28.20 0.28 -0.22
CA LYS A 57 -29.53 0.05 -0.82
C LYS A 57 -30.26 1.36 -1.08
N GLU A 58 -30.19 2.32 -0.15
CA GLU A 58 -30.78 3.65 -0.34
C GLU A 58 -30.08 4.44 -1.46
N LYS A 59 -28.75 4.41 -1.51
CA LYS A 59 -27.96 5.05 -2.57
C LYS A 59 -28.27 4.43 -3.93
N GLU A 60 -28.41 3.12 -4.01
CA GLU A 60 -28.81 2.40 -5.22
C GLU A 60 -30.20 2.79 -5.68
N LYS A 61 -31.19 2.84 -4.77
CA LYS A 61 -32.54 3.34 -5.09
C LYS A 61 -32.52 4.76 -5.63
N LYS A 62 -31.77 5.67 -4.97
CA LYS A 62 -31.60 7.06 -5.44
C LYS A 62 -30.94 7.10 -6.82
N TYR A 63 -29.91 6.29 -7.05
CA TYR A 63 -29.22 6.23 -8.33
C TYR A 63 -30.13 5.69 -9.45
N GLN A 64 -30.89 4.63 -9.18
CA GLN A 64 -31.88 4.07 -10.09
C GLN A 64 -32.96 5.10 -10.46
N ALA A 65 -33.47 5.83 -9.47
CA ALA A 65 -34.43 6.92 -9.71
C ALA A 65 -33.84 7.99 -10.66
N ARG A 66 -32.59 8.44 -10.42
CA ARG A 66 -31.92 9.40 -11.30
C ARG A 66 -31.72 8.87 -12.73
N LYS A 67 -31.41 7.58 -12.87
CA LYS A 67 -31.23 6.90 -14.16
C LYS A 67 -32.54 6.81 -14.94
N MET A 68 -33.62 6.51 -14.24
CA MET A 68 -34.96 6.33 -14.81
C MET A 68 -35.81 7.61 -14.73
N HIS A 69 -35.21 8.77 -14.49
CA HIS A 69 -35.93 10.04 -14.30
C HIS A 69 -36.86 10.39 -15.48
N TYR A 70 -36.56 9.91 -16.69
CA TYR A 70 -37.40 10.13 -17.87
C TYR A 70 -38.76 9.41 -17.81
N LEU A 71 -38.99 8.51 -16.85
CA LEU A 71 -40.25 7.79 -16.64
C LEU A 71 -41.26 8.53 -15.75
N LEU A 72 -40.89 9.72 -15.26
CA LEU A 72 -41.66 10.55 -14.34
C LEU A 72 -42.92 11.11 -15.02
N SER A 73 -44.02 11.19 -14.29
CA SER A 73 -45.30 11.74 -14.77
C SER A 73 -45.18 13.22 -15.14
N THR A 74 -45.74 13.59 -16.29
CA THR A 74 -45.92 14.98 -16.70
C THR A 74 -47.36 15.42 -16.45
N GLU A 75 -47.66 16.70 -16.64
CA GLU A 75 -49.02 17.23 -16.51
C GLU A 75 -49.98 16.63 -17.56
N GLN A 76 -49.49 16.40 -18.78
CA GLN A 76 -50.29 15.88 -19.89
C GLN A 76 -50.36 14.35 -19.91
N ILE A 77 -49.26 13.67 -19.54
CA ILE A 77 -49.14 12.22 -19.62
C ILE A 77 -48.71 11.65 -18.27
N ALA A 78 -49.55 10.74 -17.76
CA ALA A 78 -49.26 9.98 -16.56
C ALA A 78 -48.02 9.10 -16.74
N GLY A 79 -47.09 9.16 -15.77
CA GLY A 79 -45.85 8.38 -15.78
C GLY A 79 -46.12 6.90 -15.51
N ILE A 80 -45.14 6.02 -15.82
CA ILE A 80 -45.31 4.57 -15.67
C ILE A 80 -45.66 4.18 -14.22
N TYR A 81 -45.07 4.88 -13.25
CA TYR A 81 -45.27 4.64 -11.82
C TYR A 81 -46.46 5.43 -11.22
N ASN A 82 -47.16 6.22 -12.04
CA ASN A 82 -48.34 7.00 -11.66
C ASN A 82 -49.56 6.61 -12.50
N SER A 83 -49.93 5.33 -12.46
CA SER A 83 -51.06 4.83 -13.26
C SER A 83 -52.40 5.44 -12.80
N PRO A 84 -53.26 5.92 -13.71
CA PRO A 84 -54.59 6.48 -13.39
C PRO A 84 -55.51 5.52 -12.64
N PHE A 85 -55.26 4.21 -12.72
CA PHE A 85 -56.06 3.19 -12.05
C PHE A 85 -55.68 2.98 -10.58
N ARG A 86 -54.56 3.59 -10.11
CA ARG A 86 -54.14 3.54 -8.71
C ARG A 86 -54.56 4.82 -7.99
N LYS A 87 -55.03 4.67 -6.75
CA LYS A 87 -55.45 5.80 -5.90
C LYS A 87 -54.29 6.69 -5.44
N SER A 88 -53.10 6.12 -5.31
CA SER A 88 -51.89 6.81 -4.87
C SER A 88 -50.70 6.47 -5.79
N PRO A 89 -49.80 7.43 -6.04
CA PRO A 89 -48.57 7.16 -6.80
C PRO A 89 -47.71 6.10 -6.12
N ASP A 90 -46.99 5.31 -6.91
CA ASP A 90 -46.04 4.33 -6.40
C ASP A 90 -44.88 5.04 -5.64
N PRO A 91 -44.29 4.43 -4.59
CA PRO A 91 -43.15 5.00 -3.89
C PRO A 91 -41.98 5.34 -4.83
N MET A 92 -41.82 4.62 -5.95
CA MET A 92 -40.81 4.97 -6.96
C MET A 92 -41.09 6.33 -7.62
N GLU A 93 -42.35 6.66 -7.91
CA GLU A 93 -42.74 7.95 -8.49
C GLU A 93 -42.36 9.11 -7.56
N LEU A 94 -42.55 8.94 -6.25
CA LEU A 94 -42.14 9.94 -5.25
C LEU A 94 -40.63 10.14 -5.23
N LEU A 95 -39.85 9.05 -5.34
CA LEU A 95 -38.39 9.14 -5.44
C LEU A 95 -37.95 9.83 -6.73
N LEU A 96 -38.62 9.55 -7.86
CA LEU A 96 -38.34 10.19 -9.14
C LEU A 96 -38.53 11.71 -9.05
N ARG A 97 -39.66 12.16 -8.49
CA ARG A 97 -39.99 13.58 -8.27
C ARG A 97 -38.94 14.33 -7.44
N ASN A 98 -38.36 13.67 -6.44
CA ASN A 98 -37.32 14.26 -5.59
C ASN A 98 -35.93 14.24 -6.22
N SER A 99 -35.72 13.41 -7.25
CA SER A 99 -34.41 13.19 -7.86
C SER A 99 -34.17 14.13 -9.04
N LYS A 100 -32.91 14.41 -9.35
CA LYS A 100 -32.52 15.15 -10.56
C LYS A 100 -32.01 14.17 -11.62
N PRO A 101 -32.33 14.35 -12.91
CA PRO A 101 -31.88 13.43 -13.96
C PRO A 101 -30.35 13.33 -13.95
N LEU A 102 -29.83 12.17 -14.35
CA LEU A 102 -28.39 12.02 -14.54
C LEU A 102 -27.93 13.01 -15.62
N SER A 103 -27.09 13.96 -15.21
CA SER A 103 -26.41 14.81 -16.19
C SER A 103 -25.44 13.93 -16.98
N HIS A 104 -25.62 13.87 -18.29
CA HIS A 104 -24.56 13.44 -19.20
C HIS A 104 -23.31 14.27 -18.90
N ARG A 105 -22.35 13.69 -18.18
CA ARG A 105 -21.06 14.31 -17.98
C ARG A 105 -20.45 14.43 -19.36
N ARG A 106 -20.54 15.62 -19.97
CA ARG A 106 -19.69 15.96 -21.11
C ARG A 106 -18.29 15.70 -20.60
N GLN A 107 -17.65 14.65 -21.13
CA GLN A 107 -16.22 14.49 -20.94
C GLN A 107 -15.66 15.84 -21.38
N GLN A 108 -15.10 16.60 -20.45
CA GLN A 108 -14.23 17.68 -20.85
C GLN A 108 -13.16 16.94 -21.62
N GLN A 109 -13.22 17.02 -22.96
CA GLN A 109 -12.09 16.66 -23.77
C GLN A 109 -10.98 17.52 -23.20
N LYS A 110 -10.08 16.90 -22.42
CA LYS A 110 -8.82 17.52 -22.09
C LYS A 110 -8.22 17.76 -23.46
N SER A 111 -8.27 19.01 -23.93
CA SER A 111 -7.48 19.35 -25.10
C SER A 111 -6.06 18.94 -24.71
N PRO A 112 -5.34 18.22 -25.58
CA PRO A 112 -4.00 17.70 -25.25
C PRO A 112 -2.95 18.81 -25.03
N PHE A 113 -3.38 20.07 -24.88
CA PHE A 113 -2.55 21.27 -24.93
C PHE A 113 -2.58 22.11 -23.64
N THR A 114 -3.24 21.70 -22.55
CA THR A 114 -3.33 22.57 -21.35
C THR A 114 -2.26 22.34 -20.29
N CYS A 115 -1.28 21.46 -20.49
CA CYS A 115 -0.28 21.17 -19.44
C CYS A 115 1.19 21.44 -19.77
N GLU A 116 1.59 21.80 -20.99
CA GLU A 116 3.01 22.07 -21.26
C GLU A 116 3.16 23.16 -22.33
N LEU A 117 3.08 24.45 -21.97
CA LEU A 117 3.85 25.56 -22.60
C LEU A 117 3.50 26.94 -22.00
N TYR A 118 3.73 27.13 -20.71
CA TYR A 118 4.01 28.44 -20.12
C TYR A 118 5.27 28.20 -19.28
N ASP A 119 6.46 28.74 -19.51
CA ASP A 119 7.00 29.82 -20.33
C ASP A 119 8.42 29.40 -20.74
N TRP A 120 9.04 30.07 -21.73
CA TRP A 120 10.51 30.25 -21.86
C TRP A 120 10.79 31.20 -23.04
N PRO A 121 11.67 32.20 -22.91
CA PRO A 121 11.54 33.35 -22.03
C PRO A 121 11.10 34.63 -22.78
N THR A 122 10.55 34.55 -23.99
CA THR A 122 10.30 35.77 -24.81
C THR A 122 8.95 35.81 -25.56
N CYS A 123 8.01 34.90 -25.26
CA CYS A 123 6.76 34.69 -25.98
C CYS A 123 5.78 35.89 -25.94
N ARG A 124 5.93 36.87 -26.86
CA ARG A 124 4.97 37.98 -27.03
C ARG A 124 3.73 37.64 -27.86
N ARG A 125 3.66 36.50 -28.54
CA ARG A 125 2.47 36.02 -29.28
C ARG A 125 2.43 34.48 -29.31
N PRO A 126 1.24 33.84 -29.24
CA PRO A 126 1.13 32.40 -29.40
C PRO A 126 1.41 31.98 -30.85
N PRO A 127 2.09 30.84 -31.10
CA PRO A 127 2.28 30.33 -32.46
C PRO A 127 0.94 29.83 -33.00
N THR A 128 0.50 30.39 -34.12
CA THR A 128 -0.62 29.88 -34.89
C THR A 128 -0.17 28.60 -35.59
N PHE A 129 -0.46 27.43 -35.02
CA PHE A 129 -0.36 26.19 -35.79
C PHE A 129 -1.50 26.18 -36.80
N SER A 130 -1.17 26.30 -38.09
CA SER A 130 -2.17 26.18 -39.15
C SER A 130 -2.77 24.78 -39.06
N THR A 131 -4.08 24.69 -38.92
CA THR A 131 -4.82 23.42 -39.00
C THR A 131 -4.44 22.75 -40.31
N ALA A 132 -3.62 21.70 -40.26
CA ALA A 132 -3.11 21.04 -41.45
C ALA A 132 -4.29 20.54 -42.29
N ARG A 133 -4.42 21.07 -43.51
CA ARG A 133 -5.43 20.57 -44.46
C ARG A 133 -5.17 19.08 -44.72
N PRO A 134 -6.22 18.25 -44.84
CA PRO A 134 -6.03 16.86 -45.18
C PRO A 134 -5.23 16.78 -46.47
N LEU A 135 -4.07 16.12 -46.41
CA LEU A 135 -3.26 15.88 -47.61
C LEU A 135 -4.06 15.00 -48.58
N PRO A 136 -3.89 15.18 -49.89
CA PRO A 136 -4.54 14.33 -50.88
C PRO A 136 -4.20 12.86 -50.60
N PRO A 137 -5.10 11.90 -50.92
CA PRO A 137 -4.85 10.50 -50.67
C PRO A 137 -3.59 10.07 -51.42
N VAL A 138 -2.48 9.92 -50.69
CA VAL A 138 -1.27 9.35 -51.26
C VAL A 138 -1.62 7.91 -51.60
N GLY A 139 -1.53 7.56 -52.90
CA GLY A 139 -1.83 6.23 -53.38
C GLY A 139 -1.10 5.19 -52.52
N ARG A 140 -1.79 4.09 -52.18
CA ARG A 140 -1.29 3.02 -51.31
C ARG A 140 -0.14 2.24 -51.97
N GLN A 141 0.96 2.92 -52.27
CA GLN A 141 2.17 2.27 -52.75
C GLN A 141 2.88 1.66 -51.56
N LYS A 142 3.41 0.45 -51.75
CA LYS A 142 4.23 -0.21 -50.73
C LYS A 142 5.42 0.71 -50.44
N PRO A 143 5.68 1.10 -49.18
CA PRO A 143 6.80 1.96 -48.86
C PRO A 143 8.10 1.30 -49.33
N GLN A 144 8.93 2.06 -50.03
CA GLN A 144 10.18 1.53 -50.57
C GLN A 144 11.18 1.30 -49.43
N GLY A 145 11.54 0.04 -49.18
CA GLY A 145 12.48 -0.35 -48.13
C GLY A 145 12.08 -1.66 -47.44
N PRO A 146 12.86 -2.13 -46.45
CA PRO A 146 12.55 -3.34 -45.67
C PRO A 146 11.49 -3.05 -44.60
N PHE A 147 10.44 -2.31 -44.94
CA PHE A 147 9.35 -1.99 -44.03
C PHE A 147 8.36 -3.16 -43.98
N ARG A 148 7.90 -3.48 -42.77
CA ARG A 148 6.85 -4.48 -42.54
C ARG A 148 5.53 -4.04 -43.17
N ASP A 149 4.67 -5.00 -43.47
CA ASP A 149 3.34 -4.71 -44.01
C ASP A 149 2.59 -3.77 -43.06
N PRO A 150 1.95 -2.69 -43.56
CA PRO A 150 1.10 -1.83 -42.74
C PRO A 150 0.13 -2.61 -41.85
N ALA A 151 -0.44 -3.72 -42.33
CA ALA A 151 -1.35 -4.55 -41.54
C ALA A 151 -0.67 -5.15 -40.30
N GLU A 152 0.57 -5.65 -40.43
CA GLU A 152 1.35 -6.18 -39.31
C GLU A 152 1.72 -5.09 -38.30
N VAL A 153 2.11 -3.90 -38.80
CA VAL A 153 2.43 -2.75 -37.94
C VAL A 153 1.21 -2.33 -37.13
N TRP A 154 0.03 -2.30 -37.76
CA TRP A 154 -1.23 -2.02 -37.05
C TRP A 154 -1.54 -3.07 -35.99
N GLN A 155 -1.38 -4.36 -36.29
CA GLN A 155 -1.56 -5.43 -35.32
C GLN A 155 -0.58 -5.33 -34.16
N GLN A 156 0.69 -5.01 -34.41
CA GLN A 156 1.69 -4.83 -33.37
C GLN A 156 1.36 -3.63 -32.48
N ARG A 157 0.92 -2.51 -33.09
CA ARG A 157 0.58 -1.28 -32.38
C ARG A 157 -0.63 -1.42 -31.46
N TYR A 158 -1.59 -2.27 -31.86
CA TYR A 158 -2.81 -2.55 -31.09
C TYR A 158 -2.78 -3.90 -30.38
N LYS A 159 -1.61 -4.55 -30.28
CA LYS A 159 -1.47 -5.79 -29.51
C LYS A 159 -1.78 -5.46 -28.04
N PRO A 160 -2.78 -6.12 -27.41
CA PRO A 160 -3.10 -5.87 -26.01
C PRO A 160 -1.88 -6.23 -25.15
N LEU A 161 -1.66 -5.44 -24.09
CA LEU A 161 -0.58 -5.72 -23.14
C LEU A 161 -0.90 -7.03 -22.42
N GLU A 162 -0.04 -8.03 -22.64
CA GLU A 162 -0.09 -9.26 -21.84
C GLU A 162 0.36 -8.91 -20.42
N PRO A 163 -0.47 -9.18 -19.39
CA PRO A 163 -0.11 -8.86 -18.02
C PRO A 163 1.14 -9.65 -17.63
N THR A 164 2.07 -9.00 -16.92
CA THR A 164 3.24 -9.70 -16.39
C THR A 164 2.78 -10.83 -15.49
N LEU A 165 3.59 -11.90 -15.37
CA LEU A 165 3.25 -13.09 -14.56
C LEU A 165 2.83 -12.73 -13.12
N ARG A 166 3.40 -11.64 -12.56
CA ARG A 166 3.04 -11.09 -11.25
C ARG A 166 1.62 -10.52 -11.17
N VAL A 167 1.10 -10.00 -12.28
CA VAL A 167 -0.26 -9.43 -12.38
C VAL A 167 -1.27 -10.51 -12.73
N ALA A 168 -0.86 -11.55 -13.48
CA ALA A 168 -1.71 -12.67 -13.85
C ALA A 168 -1.93 -13.67 -12.70
N ALA A 169 -0.93 -13.86 -11.84
CA ALA A 169 -1.04 -14.77 -10.70
C ALA A 169 -1.70 -14.09 -9.49
N SER A 170 -2.63 -14.79 -8.85
CA SER A 170 -3.25 -14.36 -7.59
C SER A 170 -2.23 -14.37 -6.44
N ILE A 171 -2.38 -13.45 -5.48
CA ILE A 171 -1.51 -13.30 -4.30
C ILE A 171 -1.42 -14.59 -3.46
N ASN A 172 -2.47 -15.42 -3.53
CA ASN A 172 -2.53 -16.68 -2.80
C ASN A 172 -2.05 -17.89 -3.61
N SER A 173 -1.42 -17.65 -4.77
CA SER A 173 -0.97 -18.71 -5.65
C SER A 173 0.20 -19.51 -5.03
N PRO A 174 0.32 -20.81 -5.35
CA PRO A 174 1.39 -21.68 -4.85
C PRO A 174 2.83 -21.11 -4.90
N PRO A 175 3.26 -20.37 -5.95
CA PRO A 175 4.63 -19.82 -5.98
C PRO A 175 4.86 -18.70 -4.96
N GLU A 176 3.83 -17.99 -4.52
CA GLU A 176 3.97 -16.94 -3.51
C GLU A 176 4.12 -17.55 -2.11
N LYS A 177 3.35 -18.59 -1.81
CA LYS A 177 3.50 -19.41 -0.60
C LYS A 177 4.89 -20.04 -0.50
N ALA A 178 5.42 -20.56 -1.61
CA ALA A 178 6.78 -21.11 -1.64
C ALA A 178 7.84 -20.05 -1.29
N ARG A 179 7.67 -18.80 -1.74
CA ARG A 179 8.58 -17.69 -1.38
C ARG A 179 8.46 -17.25 0.07
N GLU A 180 7.27 -17.34 0.66
CA GLU A 180 7.07 -17.08 2.09
C GLU A 180 7.69 -18.17 2.96
N GLU A 181 7.65 -19.42 2.50
CA GLU A 181 8.34 -20.54 3.15
C GLU A 181 9.87 -20.38 3.11
N THR A 182 10.43 -20.01 1.96
CA THR A 182 11.88 -19.74 1.86
C THR A 182 12.30 -18.56 2.74
N LYS A 183 11.54 -17.45 2.75
CA LYS A 183 11.81 -16.32 3.65
C LYS A 183 11.77 -16.72 5.12
N ARG A 184 10.84 -17.59 5.51
CA ARG A 184 10.75 -18.12 6.89
C ARG A 184 11.93 -19.02 7.23
N GLU A 185 12.45 -19.80 6.28
CA GLU A 185 13.69 -20.58 6.47
C GLU A 185 14.92 -19.70 6.59
N GLU A 186 15.06 -18.70 5.72
CA GLU A 186 16.13 -17.72 5.77
C GLU A 186 16.15 -16.98 7.12
N TRP A 187 14.97 -16.58 7.62
CA TRP A 187 14.84 -15.93 8.92
C TRP A 187 15.22 -16.85 10.08
N ARG A 188 14.82 -18.13 10.03
CA ARG A 188 15.21 -19.14 11.03
C ARG A 188 16.72 -19.38 11.08
N ASN A 189 17.40 -19.23 9.95
CA ASN A 189 18.84 -19.45 9.81
C ASN A 189 19.67 -18.18 9.99
N CYS A 190 19.06 -17.04 10.34
CA CYS A 190 19.78 -15.79 10.53
C CYS A 190 20.59 -15.82 11.83
N ILE A 191 21.92 -15.69 11.73
CA ILE A 191 22.85 -15.73 12.87
C ILE A 191 22.95 -14.36 13.58
N HIS A 192 22.62 -13.27 12.89
CA HIS A 192 22.73 -11.91 13.42
C HIS A 192 21.72 -10.98 12.74
N ASP A 193 21.14 -10.06 13.52
CA ASP A 193 20.09 -9.14 13.05
C ASP A 193 20.63 -7.86 12.41
N ASN A 194 21.95 -7.73 12.25
CA ASN A 194 22.53 -6.49 11.72
C ASN A 194 22.21 -6.35 10.22
N GLU A 195 21.69 -5.19 9.85
CA GLU A 195 21.47 -4.87 8.44
C GLU A 195 22.80 -4.87 7.68
N PHE A 196 22.82 -5.52 6.51
CA PHE A 196 23.99 -5.49 5.63
C PHE A 196 24.14 -4.08 5.02
N LEU A 197 24.93 -3.24 5.69
CA LEU A 197 25.21 -1.89 5.22
C LEU A 197 26.23 -1.92 4.08
N PRO A 198 26.04 -1.09 3.02
CA PRO A 198 27.02 -0.98 1.96
C PRO A 198 28.35 -0.44 2.53
N PHE A 199 29.46 -0.93 1.96
CA PHE A 199 30.84 -0.64 2.42
C PHE A 199 31.15 0.85 2.60
N SER A 200 30.50 1.72 1.82
CA SER A 200 30.66 3.18 1.89
C SER A 200 30.03 3.84 3.13
N SER A 201 29.17 3.13 3.85
CA SER A 201 28.41 3.64 5.00
C SER A 201 28.80 3.01 6.34
N TYR A 202 29.44 1.84 6.31
CA TYR A 202 29.76 1.04 7.49
C TYR A 202 30.61 1.81 8.53
N HIS A 203 31.58 2.60 8.08
CA HIS A 203 32.56 3.26 8.97
C HIS A 203 32.18 4.68 9.39
N LYS A 204 31.04 5.23 8.94
CA LYS A 204 30.70 6.63 9.21
C LYS A 204 30.20 6.87 10.64
N ASN A 205 29.66 5.83 11.28
CA ASN A 205 29.00 5.95 12.60
C ASN A 205 29.56 4.99 13.67
N GLU A 206 30.42 4.04 13.32
CA GLU A 206 31.02 3.13 14.30
C GLU A 206 32.28 3.74 14.92
N LYS A 207 32.28 3.87 16.25
CA LYS A 207 33.52 4.11 17.00
C LYS A 207 34.36 2.84 16.91
N TYR A 208 35.60 2.97 16.44
CA TYR A 208 36.55 1.85 16.41
C TYR A 208 36.70 1.25 17.82
N GLU A 209 36.22 0.02 18.01
CA GLU A 209 36.48 -0.75 19.22
C GLU A 209 37.81 -1.50 19.05
N PRO A 210 38.86 -1.14 19.79
CA PRO A 210 40.12 -1.88 19.73
C PRO A 210 39.90 -3.32 20.22
N SER A 211 40.55 -4.28 19.56
CA SER A 211 40.48 -5.68 19.95
C SER A 211 40.85 -5.88 21.42
N ILE A 212 40.21 -6.85 22.08
CA ILE A 212 40.40 -7.15 23.51
C ILE A 212 41.87 -7.43 23.85
N LEU A 213 42.67 -7.89 22.88
CA LEU A 213 44.11 -8.16 23.01
C LEU A 213 44.96 -6.87 23.08
N ARG A 214 44.41 -5.72 22.68
CA ARG A 214 45.12 -4.44 22.59
C ARG A 214 45.04 -3.63 23.90
N SER A 215 44.05 -3.90 24.75
CA SER A 215 43.84 -3.22 26.04
C SER A 215 44.44 -3.99 27.22
N GLY A 216 45.69 -4.42 27.09
CA GLY A 216 46.41 -5.13 28.16
C GLY A 216 46.98 -4.21 29.23
N LYS A 217 47.32 -4.79 30.40
CA LYS A 217 47.88 -4.07 31.57
C LYS A 217 49.27 -3.46 31.33
N TYR A 218 49.98 -3.95 30.31
CA TYR A 218 51.27 -3.45 29.88
C TYR A 218 51.04 -2.49 28.71
N GLY A 219 51.47 -1.23 28.87
CA GLY A 219 51.32 -0.20 27.84
C GLY A 219 51.96 -0.62 26.53
N GLN A 220 51.42 -0.10 25.42
CA GLN A 220 51.86 -0.43 24.07
C GLN A 220 53.35 -0.12 23.89
N GLU A 221 54.14 -1.10 23.40
CA GLU A 221 55.52 -0.85 22.98
C GLU A 221 55.51 0.18 21.85
N THR A 222 56.34 1.24 21.96
CA THR A 222 56.43 2.33 20.97
C THR A 222 57.13 1.91 19.67
N TYR A 223 57.18 0.62 19.39
CA TYR A 223 57.80 0.07 18.21
C TYR A 223 56.98 0.51 16.99
N GLY A 224 57.61 1.31 16.14
CA GLY A 224 56.98 1.87 14.95
C GLY A 224 56.34 3.25 15.09
N ILE A 225 56.55 3.98 16.19
CA ILE A 225 56.21 5.42 16.27
C ILE A 225 57.48 6.29 16.40
N LYS A 226 58.51 5.79 17.11
CA LYS A 226 59.69 6.58 17.47
C LYS A 226 60.93 6.35 16.59
N HIS A 227 60.97 5.24 15.85
CA HIS A 227 62.18 4.78 15.14
C HIS A 227 62.03 4.68 13.62
N PHE A 228 60.91 5.09 13.04
CA PHE A 228 60.76 5.14 11.59
C PHE A 228 61.50 6.33 10.98
N ARG A 229 62.10 6.08 9.81
CA ARG A 229 62.92 7.04 9.06
C ARG A 229 62.15 8.30 8.65
N GLU A 230 60.83 8.21 8.52
CA GLU A 230 59.95 9.32 8.13
C GLU A 230 59.91 10.48 9.14
N VAL A 231 60.15 10.21 10.43
CA VAL A 231 60.04 11.23 11.50
C VAL A 231 61.26 12.16 11.57
N HIS A 232 62.41 11.76 10.99
CA HIS A 232 63.64 12.55 10.96
C HIS A 232 64.14 12.81 9.54
N SER A 233 63.30 13.38 8.66
CA SER A 233 63.69 13.73 7.28
C SER A 233 64.96 14.59 7.21
N LYS A 234 65.12 15.52 8.17
CA LYS A 234 66.26 16.45 8.25
C LYS A 234 67.61 15.80 8.59
N LYS A 235 67.65 14.56 9.09
CA LYS A 235 68.93 13.84 9.34
C LYS A 235 69.56 13.27 8.07
N TRP A 236 68.80 13.21 6.98
CA TRP A 236 69.18 12.50 5.75
C TRP A 236 69.19 13.39 4.50
N VAL A 237 68.87 14.68 4.65
CA VAL A 237 69.08 15.68 3.60
C VAL A 237 70.47 16.27 3.84
N ALA A 238 71.42 15.95 2.96
CA ALA A 238 72.66 16.69 2.87
C ALA A 238 72.36 18.02 2.17
N ASP A 239 72.64 19.15 2.84
CA ASP A 239 72.57 20.47 2.21
C ASP A 239 73.57 20.50 1.04
N LYS A 240 73.08 20.80 -0.16
CA LYS A 240 73.88 21.08 -1.36
C LYS A 240 74.03 22.57 -1.55
#